data_AF-A0A017HBA5-F1
#
_entry.id   AF-A0A017HBA5-F1
#
_cell.length_a   1.000
_cell.length_b   1.000
_cell.length_c   1.000
_cell.angle_alpha   90.00
_cell.angle_beta   90.00
_cell.angle_gamma   90.00
#
_symmetry.space_group_name_H-M   'P 1'
#
loop_
_entity.id
_entity.type
_entity.pdbx_description
1 polymer ?
#
loop_
_entity_poly.entity_id
_entity_poly.type
_entity_poly.pdbx_seq_one_letter_code
_entity_poly.pdbx_strand_id
1 'polypeptide(L)'
;MDIKLTYDETGNHIRFEQAVEKLGDRKKAHDAFRRGINHTGDKAWTKVRRSLAKQMGLSLRDLDRHGKLRRYRANYGQSKSEPDQSGLEYRITSTGRAIPLKYFKAKQFKGGVKASPWGNRRLYPGLFINAGTYKSGKFVGGGHVFRNSGAFSQRSGRENLPKMGYGPAARQEMVKDQSRQAFADVALELGPRIEHEVLRLTDGVVG
;
A
#
# COMPACT_ATOMS: atom_id res chain seq x y z
N MET A 1 -0.24 4.92 -32.18
CA MET A 1 0.50 5.95 -31.42
C MET A 1 1.40 5.18 -30.47
N ASP A 2 2.65 5.00 -30.90
CA ASP A 2 3.67 4.24 -30.19
C ASP A 2 4.04 4.91 -28.88
N ILE A 3 4.16 4.11 -27.82
CA ILE A 3 4.78 4.54 -26.56
C ILE A 3 5.94 3.60 -26.29
N LYS A 4 7.14 4.06 -26.69
CA LYS A 4 8.43 3.57 -26.19
C LYS A 4 8.54 3.92 -24.71
N LEU A 5 9.00 2.96 -23.91
CA LEU A 5 9.57 3.21 -22.59
C LEU A 5 10.95 2.54 -22.52
N THR A 6 11.97 3.37 -22.43
CA THR A 6 13.38 3.05 -22.20
C THR A 6 13.69 2.88 -20.70
N TYR A 7 14.93 2.46 -20.37
CA TYR A 7 15.63 2.36 -19.06
C TYR A 7 15.55 0.98 -18.37
N ASP A 8 16.64 0.22 -18.14
CA ASP A 8 18.00 0.56 -17.65
C ASP A 8 19.14 -0.16 -18.43
N GLU A 9 20.31 0.50 -18.53
CA GLU A 9 21.49 0.20 -19.37
C GLU A 9 22.43 -0.90 -18.79
N THR A 10 21.97 -1.73 -17.87
CA THR A 10 22.85 -2.65 -17.11
C THR A 10 23.10 -4.02 -17.76
N GLY A 11 22.77 -4.23 -19.04
CA GLY A 11 23.10 -5.49 -19.75
C GLY A 11 22.39 -6.76 -19.22
N ASN A 12 21.48 -6.63 -18.25
CA ASN A 12 20.72 -7.76 -17.68
C ASN A 12 19.64 -8.32 -18.63
N HIS A 13 19.17 -7.51 -19.57
CA HIS A 13 18.12 -7.90 -20.52
C HIS A 13 18.65 -8.80 -21.66
N ILE A 14 19.88 -8.56 -22.12
CA ILE A 14 20.51 -9.36 -23.19
C ILE A 14 20.86 -10.77 -22.71
N ARG A 15 21.26 -10.92 -21.44
CA ARG A 15 21.51 -12.24 -20.82
C ARG A 15 20.22 -13.04 -20.59
N PHE A 16 19.09 -12.35 -20.42
CA PHE A 16 17.79 -12.93 -20.13
C PHE A 16 17.15 -13.60 -21.35
N GLU A 17 17.13 -12.94 -22.51
CA GLU A 17 16.66 -13.57 -23.76
C GLU A 17 17.56 -14.73 -24.18
N GLN A 18 18.89 -14.59 -24.04
CA GLN A 18 19.85 -15.66 -24.33
C GLN A 18 19.75 -16.85 -23.35
N ALA A 19 19.40 -16.61 -22.09
CA ALA A 19 19.11 -17.68 -21.13
C ALA A 19 17.79 -18.39 -21.47
N VAL A 20 16.74 -17.64 -21.86
CA VAL A 20 15.45 -18.19 -22.31
C VAL A 20 15.58 -18.98 -23.62
N GLU A 21 16.47 -18.56 -24.51
CA GLU A 21 16.76 -19.24 -25.78
C GLU A 21 17.58 -20.53 -25.58
N LYS A 22 18.43 -20.60 -24.53
CA LYS A 22 19.22 -21.79 -24.17
C LYS A 22 18.55 -22.73 -23.16
N LEU A 23 17.61 -22.26 -22.35
CA LEU A 23 16.66 -23.08 -21.60
C LEU A 23 15.60 -23.60 -22.58
N GLY A 24 15.89 -24.67 -23.31
CA GLY A 24 15.02 -25.27 -24.35
C GLY A 24 13.61 -25.74 -23.91
N ASP A 25 13.13 -25.36 -22.72
CA ASP A 25 11.76 -25.56 -22.25
C ASP A 25 11.18 -24.25 -21.71
N ARG A 26 10.39 -23.57 -22.54
CA ARG A 26 9.69 -22.31 -22.24
C ARG A 26 8.89 -22.38 -20.93
N LYS A 27 8.41 -23.56 -20.54
CA LYS A 27 7.65 -23.78 -19.31
C LYS A 27 8.56 -23.71 -18.07
N LYS A 28 9.76 -24.31 -18.12
CA LYS A 28 10.72 -24.27 -17.01
C LYS A 28 11.26 -22.86 -16.77
N ALA A 29 11.57 -22.13 -17.85
CA ALA A 29 11.94 -20.72 -17.75
C ALA A 29 10.82 -19.90 -17.09
N HIS A 30 9.59 -20.04 -17.58
CA HIS A 30 8.42 -19.36 -17.01
C HIS A 30 8.19 -19.70 -15.52
N ASP A 31 8.42 -20.95 -15.12
CA ASP A 31 8.36 -21.38 -13.72
C ASP A 31 9.40 -20.70 -12.84
N ALA A 32 10.64 -20.59 -13.32
CA ALA A 32 11.73 -19.91 -12.60
C ALA A 32 11.36 -18.45 -12.33
N PHE A 33 10.93 -17.73 -13.37
CA PHE A 33 10.53 -16.33 -13.26
C PHE A 33 9.35 -16.15 -12.32
N ARG A 34 8.29 -16.94 -12.51
CA ARG A 34 7.10 -16.85 -11.67
C ARG A 34 7.42 -17.09 -10.20
N ARG A 35 8.29 -18.05 -9.88
CA ARG A 35 8.72 -18.32 -8.49
C ARG A 35 9.55 -17.17 -7.94
N GLY A 36 10.51 -16.68 -8.70
CA GLY A 36 11.37 -15.57 -8.30
C GLY A 36 10.57 -14.28 -8.03
N ILE A 37 9.72 -13.90 -8.98
CA ILE A 37 8.83 -12.73 -8.89
C ILE A 37 7.91 -12.84 -7.67
N ASN A 38 7.29 -14.00 -7.45
CA ASN A 38 6.37 -14.17 -6.32
C ASN A 38 7.07 -14.17 -4.97
N HIS A 39 8.27 -14.75 -4.89
CA HIS A 39 9.06 -14.75 -3.66
C HIS A 39 9.49 -13.35 -3.27
N THR A 40 10.14 -12.64 -4.20
CA THR A 40 10.58 -11.26 -3.98
C THR A 40 9.39 -10.32 -3.78
N GLY A 41 8.30 -10.52 -4.53
CA GLY A 41 7.07 -9.77 -4.37
C GLY A 41 6.42 -9.95 -2.99
N ASP A 42 6.38 -11.16 -2.43
CA ASP A 42 5.82 -11.39 -1.10
C ASP A 42 6.68 -10.80 0.03
N LYS A 43 8.01 -10.75 -0.16
CA LYS A 43 8.89 -9.97 0.70
C LYS A 43 8.57 -8.48 0.58
N ALA A 44 8.46 -7.96 -0.63
CA ALA A 44 8.17 -6.55 -0.90
C ALA A 44 6.83 -6.15 -0.26
N TRP A 45 5.78 -6.95 -0.44
CA TRP A 45 4.48 -6.78 0.21
C TRP A 45 4.61 -6.62 1.72
N THR A 46 5.36 -7.52 2.36
CA THR A 46 5.53 -7.50 3.81
C THR A 46 6.26 -6.25 4.27
N LYS A 47 7.34 -5.86 3.58
CA LYS A 47 8.15 -4.67 3.90
C LYS A 47 7.37 -3.39 3.65
N VAL A 48 6.78 -3.22 2.46
CA VAL A 48 5.95 -2.06 2.08
C VAL A 48 4.82 -1.88 3.08
N ARG A 49 4.07 -2.93 3.42
CA ARG A 49 2.95 -2.83 4.35
C ARG A 49 3.40 -2.35 5.74
N ARG A 50 4.53 -2.84 6.25
CA ARG A 50 5.10 -2.43 7.55
C ARG A 50 5.58 -0.99 7.51
N SER A 51 6.34 -0.62 6.47
CA SER A 51 6.83 0.75 6.29
C SER A 51 5.69 1.75 6.13
N LEU A 52 4.66 1.39 5.35
CA LEU A 52 3.48 2.22 5.14
C LEU A 52 2.70 2.44 6.45
N ALA A 53 2.49 1.38 7.25
CA ALA A 53 1.80 1.52 8.54
C ALA A 53 2.56 2.49 9.46
N LYS A 54 3.90 2.36 9.53
CA LYS A 54 4.77 3.25 10.31
C LYS A 54 4.72 4.69 9.79
N GLN A 55 4.88 4.87 8.48
CA GLN A 55 4.82 6.17 7.80
C GLN A 55 3.50 6.89 8.07
N MET A 56 2.38 6.16 8.04
CA MET A 56 1.04 6.73 8.30
C MET A 56 0.73 6.92 9.79
N GLY A 57 1.48 6.29 10.70
CA GLY A 57 1.18 6.28 12.14
C GLY A 57 0.01 5.37 12.53
N LEU A 58 -0.22 4.30 11.76
CA LEU A 58 -1.29 3.32 11.98
C LEU A 58 -0.78 2.01 12.55
N SER A 59 -1.69 1.27 13.18
CA SER A 59 -1.45 -0.16 13.41
C SER A 59 -1.53 -0.92 12.08
N LEU A 60 -0.81 -2.04 11.95
CA LEU A 60 -0.94 -2.92 10.78
C LEU A 60 -2.39 -3.38 10.57
N ARG A 61 -3.10 -3.67 11.66
CA ARG A 61 -4.52 -4.08 11.63
C ARG A 61 -5.41 -3.00 11.01
N ASP A 62 -5.20 -1.73 11.38
CA ASP A 62 -5.99 -0.63 10.84
C ASP A 62 -5.63 -0.35 9.38
N LEU A 63 -4.35 -0.49 9.01
CA LEU A 63 -3.92 -0.40 7.62
C LEU A 63 -4.55 -1.49 6.76
N ASP A 64 -4.55 -2.75 7.21
CA ASP A 64 -5.18 -3.85 6.47
C ASP A 64 -6.69 -3.61 6.27
N ARG A 65 -7.37 -3.13 7.31
CA ARG A 65 -8.81 -2.89 7.29
C ARG A 65 -9.22 -1.69 6.45
N HIS A 66 -8.48 -0.59 6.54
CA HIS A 66 -8.88 0.72 6.00
C HIS A 66 -8.04 1.18 4.82
N GLY A 67 -6.81 0.71 4.69
CA GLY A 67 -5.91 1.00 3.57
C GLY A 67 -6.27 0.27 2.28
N LYS A 68 -7.14 -0.75 2.34
CA LYS A 68 -7.63 -1.52 1.17
C LYS A 68 -6.50 -1.94 0.23
N LEU A 69 -5.42 -2.44 0.82
CA LEU A 69 -4.27 -2.93 0.09
C LEU A 69 -4.62 -4.26 -0.58
N ARG A 70 -4.17 -4.44 -1.82
CA ARG A 70 -4.27 -5.69 -2.57
C ARG A 70 -2.90 -6.02 -3.17
N ARG A 71 -2.62 -7.31 -3.26
CA ARG A 71 -1.46 -7.84 -3.98
C ARG A 71 -1.92 -8.77 -5.09
N TYR A 72 -1.26 -8.69 -6.22
CA TYR A 72 -1.45 -9.56 -7.36
C TYR A 72 -0.14 -10.30 -7.61
N ARG A 73 -0.22 -11.63 -7.65
CA ARG A 73 0.92 -12.53 -7.82
C ARG A 73 1.08 -12.87 -9.30
N ALA A 74 2.32 -13.17 -9.71
CA ALA A 74 2.60 -13.69 -11.03
C ALA A 74 1.99 -15.09 -11.22
N ASN A 75 1.39 -15.33 -12.37
CA ASN A 75 0.63 -16.52 -12.76
C ASN A 75 0.95 -16.94 -14.21
N TYR A 76 0.36 -18.04 -14.69
CA TYR A 76 0.68 -18.61 -16.01
C TYR A 76 -0.02 -17.94 -17.21
N GLY A 77 -0.88 -16.95 -16.97
CA GLY A 77 -1.66 -16.33 -18.04
C GLY A 77 -2.22 -14.98 -17.62
N GLN A 78 -2.75 -14.22 -18.57
CA GLN A 78 -3.37 -12.92 -18.30
C GLN A 78 -4.48 -13.05 -17.26
N SER A 79 -4.54 -12.09 -16.34
CA SER A 79 -5.58 -12.06 -15.32
C SER A 79 -6.94 -11.82 -15.98
N LYS A 80 -7.91 -12.74 -15.78
CA LYS A 80 -9.28 -12.57 -16.30
C LYS A 80 -9.97 -11.31 -15.76
N SER A 81 -9.58 -10.86 -14.57
CA SER A 81 -10.13 -9.65 -13.94
C SER A 81 -9.35 -8.39 -14.28
N GLU A 82 -8.15 -8.51 -14.84
CA GLU A 82 -7.29 -7.38 -15.25
C GLU A 82 -6.53 -7.74 -16.54
N PRO A 83 -7.12 -7.47 -17.72
CA PRO A 83 -6.58 -7.87 -19.02
C PRO A 83 -5.17 -7.34 -19.31
N ASP A 84 -4.83 -6.18 -18.74
CA ASP A 84 -3.54 -5.52 -18.92
C ASP A 84 -2.42 -6.14 -18.07
N GLN A 85 -2.75 -7.05 -17.14
CA GLN A 85 -1.74 -7.71 -16.30
C GLN A 85 -1.03 -8.81 -17.10
N SER A 86 0.27 -8.63 -17.32
CA SER A 86 1.12 -9.71 -17.85
C SER A 86 1.22 -10.85 -16.82
N GLY A 87 1.30 -12.11 -17.28
CA GLY A 87 1.38 -13.26 -16.38
C GLY A 87 2.58 -13.21 -15.42
N LEU A 88 3.64 -12.50 -15.80
CA LEU A 88 4.90 -12.40 -15.05
C LEU A 88 5.06 -11.04 -14.36
N GLU A 89 4.02 -10.57 -13.67
CA GLU A 89 4.07 -9.33 -12.89
C GLU A 89 3.60 -9.56 -11.44
N TYR A 90 4.29 -8.93 -10.49
CA TYR A 90 3.81 -8.76 -9.12
C TYR A 90 3.44 -7.31 -8.86
N ARG A 91 2.22 -7.07 -8.38
CA ARG A 91 1.73 -5.70 -8.18
C ARG A 91 1.09 -5.52 -6.81
N ILE A 92 1.37 -4.38 -6.20
CA ILE A 92 0.77 -3.94 -4.95
C ILE A 92 -0.08 -2.72 -5.27
N THR A 93 -1.36 -2.75 -4.92
CA THR A 93 -2.29 -1.65 -5.17
C THR A 93 -3.04 -1.26 -3.90
N SER A 94 -3.60 -0.06 -3.90
CA SER A 94 -4.51 0.42 -2.86
C SER A 94 -5.66 1.19 -3.51
N THR A 95 -6.88 0.86 -3.10
CA THR A 95 -8.09 1.63 -3.46
C THR A 95 -8.64 2.42 -2.27
N GLY A 96 -7.87 2.50 -1.18
CA GLY A 96 -8.29 3.12 0.08
C GLY A 96 -8.45 4.63 -0.04
N ARG A 97 -9.56 5.14 0.49
CA ARG A 97 -9.75 6.59 0.71
C ARG A 97 -8.92 7.06 1.92
N ALA A 98 -8.93 8.36 2.17
CA ALA A 98 -8.38 8.93 3.39
C ALA A 98 -8.97 8.22 4.63
N ILE A 99 -8.11 7.85 5.57
CA ILE A 99 -8.52 7.05 6.73
C ILE A 99 -9.06 7.99 7.82
N PRO A 100 -10.21 7.68 8.47
CA PRO A 100 -10.76 8.55 9.51
C PRO A 100 -9.78 8.81 10.65
N LEU A 101 -9.74 10.04 11.17
CA LEU A 101 -8.78 10.45 12.23
C LEU A 101 -8.87 9.59 13.50
N LYS A 102 -10.02 8.95 13.76
CA LYS A 102 -10.21 8.08 14.94
C LYS A 102 -9.18 6.96 15.05
N TYR A 103 -8.67 6.46 13.92
CA TYR A 103 -7.70 5.37 13.89
C TYR A 103 -6.26 5.82 14.22
N PHE A 104 -6.03 7.13 14.33
CA PHE A 104 -4.73 7.71 14.62
C PHE A 104 -4.61 8.14 16.07
N LYS A 105 -5.02 7.27 17.01
CA LYS A 105 -4.96 7.50 18.47
C LYS A 105 -5.67 8.81 18.88
N ALA A 106 -6.84 9.08 18.29
CA ALA A 106 -7.57 10.31 18.52
C ALA A 106 -8.11 10.39 19.96
N LYS A 107 -7.89 11.52 20.64
CA LYS A 107 -8.45 11.80 21.96
C LYS A 107 -8.87 13.27 22.06
N GLN A 108 -10.08 13.51 22.54
CA GLN A 108 -10.59 14.87 22.74
C GLN A 108 -10.09 15.48 24.06
N PHE A 109 -9.78 16.76 24.00
CA PHE A 109 -9.37 17.65 25.09
C PHE A 109 -10.21 18.94 25.02
N LYS A 110 -10.08 19.82 26.03
CA LYS A 110 -10.83 21.09 26.08
C LYS A 110 -10.69 21.92 24.80
N GLY A 111 -9.48 21.98 24.22
CA GLY A 111 -9.18 22.77 23.02
C GLY A 111 -9.41 22.07 21.68
N GLY A 112 -9.87 20.82 21.65
CA GLY A 112 -10.09 20.05 20.42
C GLY A 112 -9.61 18.61 20.51
N VAL A 113 -9.29 17.99 19.38
CA VAL A 113 -8.86 16.58 19.32
C VAL A 113 -7.37 16.49 19.05
N LYS A 114 -6.63 15.72 19.85
CA LYS A 114 -5.26 15.33 19.52
C LYS A 114 -5.28 14.00 18.79
N ALA A 115 -4.55 13.89 17.67
CA ALA A 115 -4.37 12.65 16.90
C ALA A 115 -2.96 12.61 16.31
N SER A 116 -2.51 11.44 15.84
CA SER A 116 -1.16 11.19 15.33
C SER A 116 -1.12 10.69 13.87
N PRO A 117 -1.71 11.39 12.90
CA PRO A 117 -1.48 11.03 11.50
C PRO A 117 -0.02 11.29 11.12
N TRP A 118 0.50 10.46 10.20
CA TRP A 118 1.91 10.39 9.84
C TRP A 118 2.86 10.15 11.05
N GLY A 119 2.35 9.52 12.11
CA GLY A 119 3.09 9.29 13.35
C GLY A 119 3.29 10.55 14.22
N ASN A 120 2.86 11.72 13.74
CA ASN A 120 3.11 13.00 14.39
C ASN A 120 1.89 13.47 15.18
N ARG A 121 2.00 13.53 16.52
CA ARG A 121 0.90 13.97 17.38
C ARG A 121 0.64 15.47 17.22
N ARG A 122 -0.56 15.84 16.79
CA ARG A 122 -0.99 17.22 16.56
C ARG A 122 -2.33 17.50 17.22
N LEU A 123 -2.53 18.73 17.65
CA LEU A 123 -3.83 19.23 18.11
C LEU A 123 -4.62 19.73 16.89
N TYR A 124 -5.87 19.33 16.81
CA TYR A 124 -6.84 19.80 15.83
C TYR A 124 -7.89 20.65 16.56
N PRO A 125 -7.74 21.99 16.57
CA PRO A 125 -8.67 22.88 17.24
C PRO A 125 -10.08 22.78 16.67
N GLY A 126 -11.10 22.90 17.53
CA GLY A 126 -12.51 22.86 17.12
C GLY A 126 -13.02 21.48 16.67
N LEU A 127 -12.16 20.46 16.61
CA LEU A 127 -12.60 19.08 16.40
C LEU A 127 -13.14 18.49 17.71
N PHE A 128 -14.08 17.56 17.59
CA PHE A 128 -14.71 16.87 18.70
C PHE A 128 -15.00 15.40 18.38
N ILE A 129 -15.14 14.59 19.43
CA ILE A 129 -15.51 13.17 19.41
C ILE A 129 -16.74 12.95 20.28
N ASN A 130 -16.82 13.65 21.40
CA ASN A 130 -17.88 13.57 22.40
C ASN A 130 -18.98 14.61 22.12
N ALA A 131 -20.22 14.24 22.43
CA ALA A 131 -21.37 15.12 22.43
C ALA A 131 -21.36 16.00 23.70
N GLY A 132 -21.78 17.26 23.57
CA GLY A 132 -21.74 18.21 24.68
C GLY A 132 -20.30 18.59 25.05
N THR A 133 -19.85 18.22 26.25
CA THR A 133 -18.53 18.58 26.76
C THR A 133 -17.45 17.54 26.39
N TYR A 134 -16.18 17.96 26.39
CA TYR A 134 -15.05 17.07 26.09
C TYR A 134 -14.88 15.89 27.07
N LYS A 135 -15.49 15.95 28.26
CA LYS A 135 -15.46 14.90 29.29
C LYS A 135 -16.74 14.06 29.36
N SER A 136 -17.72 14.28 28.49
CA SER A 136 -19.03 13.64 28.63
C SER A 136 -19.01 12.12 28.45
N GLY A 137 -17.98 11.57 27.77
CA GLY A 137 -17.89 10.14 27.44
C GLY A 137 -18.94 9.65 26.43
N LYS A 138 -19.83 10.54 25.96
CA LYS A 138 -20.90 10.21 25.01
C LYS A 138 -20.39 10.45 23.60
N PHE A 139 -20.03 9.40 22.87
CA PHE A 139 -19.48 9.55 21.53
C PHE A 139 -20.52 10.01 20.49
N VAL A 140 -20.09 10.92 19.62
CA VAL A 140 -20.79 11.26 18.37
C VAL A 140 -20.39 10.26 17.30
N GLY A 141 -21.37 9.75 16.56
CA GLY A 141 -21.16 8.93 15.37
C GLY A 141 -20.12 7.82 15.58
N GLY A 142 -20.26 6.99 16.62
CA GLY A 142 -19.36 5.86 16.85
C GLY A 142 -17.89 6.20 17.16
N GLY A 143 -17.65 7.36 17.78
CA GLY A 143 -16.31 7.81 18.19
C GLY A 143 -15.47 8.36 17.04
N HIS A 144 -16.12 8.74 15.93
CA HIS A 144 -15.46 9.45 14.86
C HIS A 144 -15.09 10.88 15.28
N VAL A 145 -14.05 11.41 14.65
CA VAL A 145 -13.61 12.79 14.86
C VAL A 145 -14.37 13.67 13.88
N PHE A 146 -15.05 14.68 14.38
CA PHE A 146 -15.82 15.62 13.59
C PHE A 146 -15.33 17.05 13.80
N ARG A 147 -15.59 17.90 12.82
CA ARG A 147 -15.58 19.36 12.96
C ARG A 147 -16.97 19.88 12.63
N ASN A 148 -17.37 20.98 13.27
CA ASN A 148 -18.52 21.71 12.78
C ASN A 148 -18.13 22.39 11.46
N SER A 149 -18.91 22.20 10.41
CA SER A 149 -18.67 22.84 9.12
C SER A 149 -19.38 24.17 8.92
N GLY A 150 -20.24 24.59 9.86
CA GLY A 150 -21.08 25.79 9.75
C GLY A 150 -22.25 25.64 8.77
N ALA A 151 -22.35 24.53 8.05
CA ALA A 151 -23.48 24.29 7.16
C ALA A 151 -24.75 23.91 7.94
N PHE A 152 -25.90 24.19 7.34
CA PHE A 152 -27.19 23.80 7.89
C PHE A 152 -27.31 22.28 8.04
N SER A 153 -27.74 21.84 9.22
CA SER A 153 -28.02 20.46 9.54
C SER A 153 -29.51 20.28 9.72
N GLN A 154 -30.13 19.54 8.79
CA GLN A 154 -31.55 19.18 8.85
C GLN A 154 -31.91 18.42 10.13
N ARG A 155 -30.96 17.67 10.70
CA ARG A 155 -31.19 16.89 11.93
C ARG A 155 -31.34 17.75 13.18
N SER A 156 -30.66 18.89 13.23
CA SER A 156 -30.62 19.78 14.39
C SER A 156 -31.35 21.10 14.17
N GLY A 157 -31.73 21.42 12.93
CA GLY A 157 -32.30 22.71 12.53
C GLY A 157 -31.33 23.89 12.70
N ARG A 158 -30.01 23.63 12.75
CA ARG A 158 -28.98 24.65 13.05
C ARG A 158 -27.80 24.55 12.09
N GLU A 159 -27.01 25.62 12.01
CA GLU A 159 -25.74 25.72 11.26
C GLU A 159 -24.60 24.96 11.97
N ASN A 160 -24.79 23.66 12.18
CA ASN A 160 -23.85 22.84 12.92
C ASN A 160 -23.55 21.48 12.28
N LEU A 161 -23.65 21.37 10.95
CA LEU A 161 -23.45 20.11 10.24
C LEU A 161 -22.05 19.51 10.53
N PRO A 162 -21.98 18.33 11.18
CA PRO A 162 -20.71 17.68 11.47
C PRO A 162 -20.08 17.11 10.21
N LYS A 163 -18.82 17.46 9.94
CA LYS A 163 -18.01 16.85 8.88
C LYS A 163 -16.87 16.03 9.50
N MET A 164 -16.69 14.81 9.02
CA MET A 164 -15.67 13.90 9.55
C MET A 164 -14.26 14.38 9.19
N GLY A 165 -13.35 14.27 10.16
CA GLY A 165 -11.92 14.51 9.97
C GLY A 165 -11.20 13.26 9.49
N TYR A 166 -10.27 13.44 8.54
CA TYR A 166 -9.51 12.36 7.91
C TYR A 166 -8.01 12.61 8.01
N GLY A 167 -7.26 11.52 8.08
CA GLY A 167 -5.80 11.49 7.96
C GLY A 167 -5.35 11.02 6.57
N PRO A 168 -4.14 10.46 6.45
CA PRO A 168 -3.60 10.05 5.15
C PRO A 168 -4.39 8.94 4.46
N ALA A 169 -4.27 8.89 3.14
CA ALA A 169 -4.80 7.82 2.29
C ALA A 169 -3.69 6.86 1.88
N ALA A 170 -3.88 5.55 2.10
CA ALA A 170 -2.86 4.54 1.82
C ALA A 170 -2.38 4.56 0.35
N ARG A 171 -3.29 4.81 -0.61
CA ARG A 171 -2.97 4.93 -2.04
C ARG A 171 -1.95 6.02 -2.35
N GLN A 172 -2.04 7.16 -1.67
CA GLN A 172 -1.13 8.28 -1.91
C GLN A 172 0.19 8.10 -1.16
N GLU A 173 0.15 7.47 0.01
CA GLU A 173 1.33 7.29 0.86
C GLU A 173 2.22 6.13 0.41
N MET A 174 1.65 5.06 -0.17
CA MET A 174 2.39 3.85 -0.56
C MET A 174 3.43 4.04 -1.67
N VAL A 175 3.37 5.16 -2.39
CA VAL A 175 4.31 5.53 -3.46
C VAL A 175 5.30 6.62 -3.00
N LYS A 176 5.34 6.91 -1.70
CA LYS A 176 6.19 7.95 -1.11
C LYS A 176 7.14 7.39 -0.07
N ASP A 177 8.22 8.15 0.15
CA ASP A 177 9.14 8.03 1.28
C ASP A 177 9.55 6.58 1.60
N GLN A 178 9.32 6.15 2.84
CA GLN A 178 9.76 4.87 3.38
C GLN A 178 9.09 3.68 2.70
N SER A 179 7.83 3.82 2.29
CA SER A 179 7.12 2.73 1.62
C SER A 179 7.63 2.52 0.18
N ARG A 180 7.93 3.59 -0.55
CA ARG A 180 8.58 3.54 -1.87
C ARG A 180 9.98 2.95 -1.76
N GLN A 181 10.78 3.43 -0.82
CA GLN A 181 12.13 2.93 -0.60
C GLN A 181 12.11 1.44 -0.26
N ALA A 182 11.24 1.01 0.64
CA ALA A 182 11.11 -0.40 1.02
C ALA A 182 10.72 -1.31 -0.15
N PHE A 183 10.00 -0.80 -1.15
CA PHE A 183 9.75 -1.53 -2.39
C PHE A 183 11.01 -1.61 -3.25
N ALA A 184 11.68 -0.47 -3.48
CA ALA A 184 12.90 -0.39 -4.29
C ALA A 184 14.02 -1.28 -3.73
N ASP A 185 14.24 -1.26 -2.42
CA ASP A 185 15.26 -2.08 -1.75
C ASP A 185 15.05 -3.58 -2.00
N VAL A 186 13.80 -4.05 -1.91
CA VAL A 186 13.48 -5.46 -2.14
C VAL A 186 13.51 -5.82 -3.62
N ALA A 187 13.19 -4.87 -4.51
CA ALA A 187 13.25 -5.09 -5.95
C ALA A 187 14.68 -5.45 -6.43
N LEU A 188 15.72 -4.94 -5.74
CA LEU A 188 17.11 -5.31 -6.02
C LEU A 188 17.40 -6.81 -5.82
N GLU A 189 16.63 -7.50 -4.97
CA GLU A 189 16.77 -8.94 -4.74
C GLU A 189 16.18 -9.79 -5.89
N LEU A 190 15.47 -9.19 -6.85
CA LEU A 190 14.75 -9.94 -7.89
C LEU A 190 15.70 -10.69 -8.84
N GLY A 191 16.73 -10.01 -9.36
CA GLY A 191 17.71 -10.60 -10.27
C GLY A 191 18.40 -11.84 -9.67
N PRO A 192 19.08 -11.71 -8.52
CA PRO A 192 19.70 -12.84 -7.84
C PRO A 192 18.73 -13.96 -7.50
N ARG A 193 17.47 -13.63 -7.18
CA ARG A 193 16.46 -14.66 -6.89
C ARG A 193 16.05 -15.44 -8.13
N ILE A 194 15.91 -14.77 -9.27
CA ILE A 194 15.59 -15.42 -10.55
C ILE A 194 16.73 -16.35 -10.94
N GLU A 195 17.99 -15.90 -10.85
CA GLU A 195 19.18 -16.72 -11.14
C GLU A 195 19.18 -17.99 -10.29
N HIS A 196 18.89 -17.87 -8.99
CA HIS A 196 18.76 -19.02 -8.10
C HIS A 196 17.66 -20.01 -8.52
N GLU A 197 16.50 -19.52 -8.97
CA GLU A 197 15.41 -20.41 -9.46
C GLU A 197 15.76 -21.07 -10.79
N VAL A 198 16.45 -20.37 -11.68
CA VAL A 198 16.94 -20.92 -12.96
C VAL A 198 17.96 -22.02 -12.70
N LEU A 199 18.95 -21.78 -11.84
CA LEU A 199 19.94 -22.78 -11.42
C LEU A 199 19.26 -24.03 -10.85
N ARG A 200 18.27 -23.85 -9.98
CA ARG A 200 17.53 -24.95 -9.37
C ARG A 200 16.72 -25.77 -10.38
N LEU A 201 16.18 -25.15 -11.41
CA LEU A 201 15.35 -25.81 -12.42
C LEU A 201 16.15 -26.43 -13.57
N THR A 202 17.42 -26.03 -13.71
CA THR A 202 18.38 -26.56 -14.68
C THR A 202 19.37 -27.53 -14.06
N ASP A 203 19.18 -27.92 -12.79
CA ASP A 203 20.09 -28.78 -12.03
C ASP A 203 21.55 -28.28 -12.03
N GLY A 204 21.75 -26.95 -12.04
CA GLY A 204 23.07 -26.32 -12.02
C GLY A 204 23.80 -26.26 -13.36
N VAL A 205 23.16 -26.62 -14.48
CA VAL A 205 23.77 -26.64 -15.81
C VAL A 205 24.07 -25.22 -16.35
N VAL A 206 23.41 -24.19 -15.81
CA VAL A 206 23.61 -22.79 -16.22
C VAL A 206 24.04 -21.97 -15.01
N GLY A 207 25.34 -21.90 -14.77
CA GLY A 207 26.00 -21.09 -13.74
C GLY A 207 27.25 -20.42 -14.28
#